data_AF-A0A5J4YBK2-F1
#
_entry.id   AF-A0A5J4YBK2-F1
#
_cell.length_a   1.000
_cell.length_b   1.000
_cell.length_c   1.000
_cell.angle_alpha   90.00
_cell.angle_beta   90.00
_cell.angle_gamma   90.00
#
_symmetry.space_group_name_H-M   'P 1'
#
loop_
_entity.id
_entity.type
_entity.pdbx_description
1 polymer ?
#
loop_
_entity_poly.entity_id
_entity_poly.type
_entity_poly.pdbx_seq_one_letter_code
_entity_poly.pdbx_strand_id
1 'polypeptide(L)'
;MVANVLVTKNLALNKVAYVLTYLETEIASHRDQMVEEIFPLLLTFREAANGHDKAGSTEMAFAAILPQLQAAAVLLHQSTLLVVNLLSQLGALCSEQTRKSTVISGPYAHSCMSSAADGLGLLLQLDTITGRIPAVTSAAAAYSKSSNGFAERQNFPPIPFSTLWAELQHDSDLLSSGFCTSSLRHDQALAEQRVQVEGGMNSYGLEVQQASLTVLAWQAHMAALHATPRSSEALLTKQAAALVRGVDLAAGLRNRLHLLLDLHAAASVPVTQQALTLFVSSICLVKGLLSAMAAKVRAKQRHLASTAPSLLQFTSTRTAADKALKDAETATEAALQVIAGPATSEQLVMLYLCVDALKATATISSNRMQTLDSALRTLRTLIRLKAAVSQASNCSWLYFDQALLEPIFAAALKRPQDAHQLPYILAAFMDAQQLLQHAPLPLDRADAAPKVYDDHLWSTLEQVVLMPLCQRTETDLRLHHHAALLTGIPPMNPLTHDILDVNPLLEVDQLVLSTRVVDVR
;
A
#
# COMPACT_ATOMS: atom_id res chain seq x y z
N MET A 1 -3.10 18.10 -18.98
CA MET A 1 -4.48 18.17 -19.50
C MET A 1 -5.42 19.03 -18.61
N VAL A 2 -4.90 19.69 -17.56
CA VAL A 2 -5.67 20.42 -16.52
C VAL A 2 -6.21 21.79 -16.98
N ALA A 3 -5.71 22.35 -18.08
CA ALA A 3 -5.87 23.77 -18.44
C ALA A 3 -7.29 24.23 -18.83
N ASN A 4 -8.24 23.32 -19.11
CA ASN A 4 -9.54 23.68 -19.68
C ASN A 4 -10.75 23.42 -18.77
N VAL A 5 -10.56 22.95 -17.53
CA VAL A 5 -11.69 22.47 -16.70
C VAL A 5 -12.39 23.60 -15.92
N LEU A 6 -11.68 24.68 -15.57
CA LEU A 6 -12.20 25.71 -14.66
C LEU A 6 -12.13 27.10 -15.28
N VAL A 7 -13.25 27.57 -15.81
CA VAL A 7 -13.41 28.90 -16.42
C VAL A 7 -14.42 29.69 -15.61
N THR A 8 -13.93 30.38 -14.57
CA THR A 8 -14.74 31.31 -13.78
C THR A 8 -14.37 32.77 -14.06
N LYS A 9 -15.28 33.69 -13.70
CA LYS A 9 -15.02 35.14 -13.75
C LYS A 9 -13.92 35.59 -12.77
N ASN A 10 -13.59 34.78 -11.76
CA ASN A 10 -12.52 35.07 -10.81
C ASN A 10 -11.19 34.46 -11.30
N LEU A 11 -10.43 35.27 -12.05
CA LEU A 11 -9.11 34.89 -12.58
C LEU A 11 -8.09 34.54 -11.48
N ALA A 12 -8.20 35.11 -10.29
CA ALA A 12 -7.31 34.80 -9.17
C ALA A 12 -7.61 33.40 -8.62
N LEU A 13 -8.88 33.05 -8.43
CA LEU A 13 -9.32 31.71 -8.03
C LEU A 13 -8.88 30.66 -9.06
N ASN A 14 -9.07 30.92 -10.35
CA ASN A 14 -8.65 29.99 -11.41
C ASN A 14 -7.14 29.70 -11.33
N LYS A 15 -6.32 30.74 -11.14
CA LYS A 15 -4.86 30.59 -11.03
C LYS A 15 -4.46 29.82 -9.79
N VAL A 16 -5.00 30.17 -8.62
CA VAL A 16 -4.67 29.49 -7.35
C VAL A 16 -5.12 28.03 -7.38
N ALA A 17 -6.36 27.76 -7.81
CA ALA A 17 -6.88 26.40 -7.90
C ALA A 17 -6.07 25.56 -8.91
N TYR A 18 -5.67 26.13 -10.04
CA TYR A 18 -4.83 25.45 -11.03
C TYR A 18 -3.45 25.10 -10.46
N VAL A 19 -2.75 26.06 -9.85
CA VAL A 19 -1.41 25.86 -9.29
C VAL A 19 -1.44 24.82 -8.16
N LEU A 20 -2.39 24.93 -7.22
CA LEU A 20 -2.50 23.99 -6.12
C LEU A 20 -2.89 22.59 -6.60
N THR A 21 -3.83 22.48 -7.54
CA THR A 21 -4.21 21.18 -8.11
C THR A 21 -3.01 20.53 -8.80
N TYR A 22 -2.25 21.30 -9.59
CA TYR A 22 -1.04 20.81 -10.26
C TYR A 22 0.00 20.30 -9.26
N LEU A 23 0.29 21.07 -8.20
CA LEU A 23 1.25 20.67 -7.17
C LEU A 23 0.79 19.40 -6.43
N GLU A 24 -0.48 19.31 -6.04
CA GLU A 24 -1.01 18.11 -5.37
C GLU A 24 -0.96 16.87 -6.28
N THR A 25 -1.27 17.02 -7.57
CA THR A 25 -1.24 15.90 -8.53
C THR A 25 0.18 15.45 -8.84
N GLU A 26 1.12 16.38 -8.97
CA GLU A 26 2.54 16.05 -9.20
C GLU A 26 3.15 15.37 -7.97
N ILE A 27 2.87 15.84 -6.75
CA ILE A 27 3.31 15.16 -5.52
C ILE A 27 2.74 13.75 -5.44
N ALA A 28 1.46 13.56 -5.78
CA ALA A 28 0.86 12.23 -5.84
C ALA A 28 1.48 11.34 -6.93
N SER A 29 1.81 11.90 -8.09
CA SER A 29 2.49 11.15 -9.16
C SER A 29 3.90 10.72 -8.75
N HIS A 30 4.68 11.63 -8.17
CA HIS A 30 6.01 11.32 -7.66
C HIS A 30 5.98 10.31 -6.52
N ARG A 31 4.95 10.38 -5.66
CA ARG A 31 4.69 9.36 -4.63
C ARG A 31 4.56 7.98 -5.23
N ASP A 32 3.68 7.85 -6.22
CA ASP A 32 3.38 6.56 -6.84
C ASP A 32 4.64 6.03 -7.55
N GLN A 33 5.37 6.87 -8.28
CA GLN A 33 6.65 6.51 -8.90
C GLN A 33 7.73 6.09 -7.88
N MET A 34 7.87 6.81 -6.76
CA MET A 34 8.83 6.45 -5.71
C MET A 34 8.51 5.11 -5.06
N VAL A 35 7.23 4.86 -4.78
CA VAL A 35 6.77 3.63 -4.11
C VAL A 35 6.81 2.42 -5.05
N GLU A 36 6.47 2.61 -6.32
CA GLU A 36 6.42 1.52 -7.31
C GLU A 36 7.80 1.19 -7.88
N GLU A 37 8.66 2.18 -8.14
CA GLU A 37 9.91 1.95 -8.86
C GLU A 37 11.15 2.05 -7.97
N ILE A 38 11.27 3.12 -7.17
CA ILE A 38 12.53 3.47 -6.48
C ILE A 38 12.70 2.69 -5.18
N PHE A 39 11.65 2.55 -4.37
CA PHE A 39 11.75 1.79 -3.12
C PHE A 39 12.07 0.31 -3.36
N PRO A 40 11.39 -0.39 -4.30
CA PRO A 40 11.73 -1.77 -4.63
C PRO A 40 13.16 -1.90 -5.14
N LEU A 41 13.60 -0.99 -6.00
CA LEU A 41 14.97 -0.95 -6.52
C LEU A 41 16.00 -0.90 -5.38
N LEU A 42 15.83 0.01 -4.43
CA LEU A 42 16.75 0.17 -3.31
C LEU A 42 16.72 -1.06 -2.39
N LEU A 43 15.54 -1.57 -2.05
CA LEU A 43 15.40 -2.69 -1.12
C LEU A 43 16.00 -3.99 -1.66
N THR A 44 15.86 -4.24 -2.96
CA THR A 44 16.38 -5.47 -3.61
C THR A 44 17.86 -5.40 -3.97
N PHE A 45 18.45 -4.19 -4.08
CA PHE A 45 19.89 -4.03 -4.31
C PHE A 45 20.75 -4.76 -3.26
N ARG A 46 20.28 -4.83 -2.02
CA ARG A 46 20.98 -5.52 -0.92
C ARG A 46 21.29 -6.98 -1.27
N GLU A 47 20.38 -7.67 -1.94
CA GLU A 47 20.55 -9.09 -2.29
C GLU A 47 21.48 -9.28 -3.47
N ALA A 48 21.41 -8.40 -4.47
CA ALA A 48 22.32 -8.39 -5.61
C ALA A 48 23.79 -8.15 -5.20
N ALA A 49 24.01 -7.32 -4.17
CA ALA A 49 25.34 -7.04 -3.62
C ALA A 49 25.93 -8.22 -2.82
N ASN A 50 25.10 -9.02 -2.15
CA ASN A 50 25.54 -10.14 -1.32
C ASN A 50 25.77 -11.44 -2.12
N GLY A 51 25.17 -11.59 -3.31
CA GLY A 51 25.22 -12.82 -4.11
C GLY A 51 26.50 -13.05 -4.91
N HIS A 52 27.51 -12.17 -4.81
CA HIS A 52 28.68 -12.23 -5.66
C HIS A 52 30.01 -12.05 -4.92
N ASP A 53 30.57 -13.16 -4.43
CA ASP A 53 31.95 -13.29 -3.90
C ASP A 53 33.07 -13.08 -4.94
N LYS A 54 32.75 -12.63 -6.15
CA LYS A 54 33.74 -12.33 -7.19
C LYS A 54 34.13 -10.86 -7.12
N ALA A 55 35.43 -10.59 -6.95
CA ALA A 55 35.99 -9.25 -7.03
C ALA A 55 35.50 -8.53 -8.31
N GLY A 56 34.98 -7.31 -8.17
CA GLY A 56 34.40 -6.51 -9.26
C GLY A 56 32.92 -6.74 -9.57
N SER A 57 32.27 -7.76 -8.97
CA SER A 57 30.86 -8.01 -9.24
C SER A 57 29.92 -7.01 -8.57
N THR A 58 30.29 -6.49 -7.40
CA THR A 58 29.56 -5.41 -6.71
C THR A 58 29.67 -4.09 -7.47
N GLU A 59 30.81 -3.85 -8.14
CA GLU A 59 31.05 -2.67 -8.98
C GLU A 59 30.24 -2.74 -10.28
N MET A 60 30.17 -3.91 -10.93
CA MET A 60 29.31 -4.11 -12.11
C MET A 60 27.82 -4.03 -11.77
N ALA A 61 27.40 -4.59 -10.63
CA ALA A 61 26.03 -4.46 -10.14
C ALA A 61 25.69 -2.99 -9.84
N PHE A 62 26.60 -2.25 -9.20
CA PHE A 62 26.43 -0.82 -8.96
C PHE A 62 26.35 -0.01 -10.27
N ALA A 63 27.23 -0.30 -11.23
CA ALA A 63 27.24 0.36 -12.55
C ALA A 63 25.92 0.13 -13.32
N ALA A 64 25.33 -1.05 -13.22
CA ALA A 64 24.06 -1.39 -13.86
C ALA A 64 22.88 -0.56 -13.30
N ILE A 65 22.91 -0.24 -12.00
CA ILE A 65 21.84 0.52 -11.33
C ILE A 65 22.07 2.01 -11.32
N LEU A 66 23.28 2.46 -11.68
CA LEU A 66 23.67 3.87 -11.66
C LEU A 66 22.70 4.80 -12.40
N PRO A 67 22.19 4.47 -13.61
CA PRO A 67 21.21 5.31 -14.30
C PRO A 67 19.89 5.43 -13.52
N GLN A 68 19.46 4.36 -12.87
CA GLN A 68 18.23 4.33 -12.08
C GLN A 68 18.39 5.09 -10.75
N LEU A 69 19.57 5.01 -10.11
CA LEU A 69 19.91 5.84 -8.95
C LEU A 69 19.98 7.33 -9.31
N GLN A 70 20.50 7.66 -10.50
CA GLN A 70 20.52 9.04 -10.99
C GLN A 70 19.10 9.55 -11.25
N ALA A 71 18.23 8.74 -11.86
CA ALA A 71 16.82 9.08 -12.04
C ALA A 71 16.12 9.27 -10.68
N ALA A 72 16.39 8.41 -9.71
CA ALA A 72 15.87 8.54 -8.35
C ALA A 72 16.34 9.83 -7.66
N ALA A 73 17.60 10.20 -7.81
CA ALA A 73 18.15 11.46 -7.27
C ALA A 73 17.50 12.70 -7.91
N VAL A 74 17.23 12.66 -9.21
CA VAL A 74 16.51 13.73 -9.91
C VAL A 74 15.07 13.82 -9.41
N LEU A 75 14.36 12.70 -9.30
CA LEU A 75 12.98 12.67 -8.82
C LEU A 75 12.87 13.14 -7.37
N LEU A 76 13.85 12.81 -6.54
CA LEU A 76 13.97 13.30 -5.17
C LEU A 76 14.11 14.82 -5.12
N HIS A 77 15.05 15.37 -5.89
CA HIS A 77 15.26 16.81 -5.94
C HIS A 77 14.00 17.53 -6.43
N GLN A 78 13.34 17.01 -7.47
CA GLN A 78 12.07 17.56 -7.95
C GLN A 78 10.96 17.47 -6.90
N SER A 79 10.87 16.36 -6.15
CA SER A 79 9.89 16.18 -5.07
C SER A 79 10.12 17.17 -3.93
N THR A 80 11.37 17.42 -3.56
CA THR A 80 11.75 18.46 -2.60
C THR A 80 11.27 19.84 -3.06
N LEU A 81 11.55 20.22 -4.31
CA LEU A 81 11.12 21.50 -4.87
C LEU A 81 9.59 21.64 -4.90
N LEU A 82 8.86 20.57 -5.22
CA LEU A 82 7.39 20.56 -5.20
C LEU A 82 6.83 20.78 -3.79
N VAL A 83 7.39 20.10 -2.78
CA VAL A 83 6.96 20.25 -1.38
C VAL A 83 7.26 21.66 -0.87
N VAL A 84 8.46 22.19 -1.13
CA VAL A 84 8.84 23.56 -0.76
C VAL A 84 7.92 24.57 -1.46
N ASN A 85 7.66 24.41 -2.76
CA ASN A 85 6.75 25.28 -3.50
C ASN A 85 5.34 25.22 -2.90
N LEU A 86 4.80 24.03 -2.63
CA LEU A 86 3.47 23.89 -2.02
C LEU A 86 3.39 24.58 -0.64
N LEU A 87 4.40 24.39 0.21
CA LEU A 87 4.48 25.06 1.51
C LEU A 87 4.59 26.59 1.36
N SER A 88 5.35 27.09 0.38
CA SER A 88 5.46 28.52 0.10
C SER A 88 4.13 29.12 -0.38
N GLN A 89 3.39 28.42 -1.26
CA GLN A 89 2.06 28.84 -1.72
C GLN A 89 1.07 28.84 -0.54
N LEU A 90 1.13 27.85 0.34
CA LEU A 90 0.30 27.79 1.54
C LEU A 90 0.66 28.90 2.54
N GLY A 91 1.95 29.19 2.72
CA GLY A 91 2.42 30.32 3.52
C GLY A 91 1.92 31.66 2.98
N ALA A 92 1.98 31.85 1.66
CA ALA A 92 1.46 33.04 0.99
C ALA A 92 -0.07 33.17 1.16
N LEU A 93 -0.84 32.07 1.10
CA LEU A 93 -2.29 32.05 1.33
C LEU A 93 -2.68 32.29 2.81
N CYS A 94 -1.81 31.90 3.74
CA CYS A 94 -2.00 32.11 5.17
C CYS A 94 -1.60 33.52 5.65
N SER A 95 -0.82 34.26 4.87
CA SER A 95 -0.37 35.62 5.20
C SER A 95 -1.52 36.64 5.28
N GLU A 96 -1.42 37.62 6.19
CA GLU A 96 -2.50 38.57 6.46
C GLU A 96 -2.84 39.52 5.29
N GLN A 97 -1.90 39.73 4.36
CA GLN A 97 -2.06 40.63 3.21
C GLN A 97 -2.88 40.01 2.06
N THR A 98 -2.88 38.69 1.89
CA THR A 98 -3.60 37.97 0.82
C THR A 98 -5.02 37.53 1.21
N ARG A 99 -5.36 37.53 2.51
CA ARG A 99 -6.74 37.29 3.01
C ARG A 99 -7.78 38.27 2.43
N LYS A 100 -7.36 39.44 1.95
CA LYS A 100 -8.25 40.46 1.38
C LYS A 100 -8.50 40.30 -0.13
N SER A 101 -7.71 39.48 -0.83
CA SER A 101 -7.76 39.38 -2.30
C SER A 101 -8.13 37.99 -2.84
N THR A 102 -8.15 36.96 -2.00
CA THR A 102 -8.48 35.58 -2.40
C THR A 102 -9.57 34.99 -1.51
N VAL A 103 -10.47 34.22 -2.12
CA VAL A 103 -11.60 33.56 -1.46
C VAL A 103 -11.13 32.43 -0.53
N ILE A 104 -10.00 31.81 -0.87
CA ILE A 104 -9.36 30.77 -0.09
C ILE A 104 -8.56 31.44 1.02
N SER A 105 -9.15 31.56 2.21
CA SER A 105 -8.50 32.17 3.37
C SER A 105 -8.38 31.17 4.53
N GLY A 106 -7.17 31.02 5.07
CA GLY A 106 -6.93 30.29 6.32
C GLY A 106 -7.36 28.81 6.28
N PRO A 107 -7.74 28.20 7.43
CA PRO A 107 -7.63 26.77 7.79
C PRO A 107 -8.34 25.72 6.91
N TYR A 108 -8.82 26.09 5.73
CA TYR A 108 -9.62 25.26 4.83
C TYR A 108 -8.80 24.54 3.74
N ALA A 109 -7.47 24.72 3.64
CA ALA A 109 -6.63 24.00 2.67
C ALA A 109 -6.23 22.58 3.12
N HIS A 110 -7.21 21.77 3.56
CA HIS A 110 -6.95 20.44 4.12
C HIS A 110 -6.33 19.48 3.09
N SER A 111 -6.75 19.54 1.82
CA SER A 111 -6.16 18.71 0.75
C SER A 111 -4.68 19.04 0.56
N CYS A 112 -4.33 20.33 0.52
CA CYS A 112 -2.96 20.79 0.32
C CYS A 112 -2.07 20.42 1.50
N MET A 113 -2.56 20.59 2.73
CA MET A 113 -1.84 20.20 3.95
C MET A 113 -1.60 18.68 3.99
N SER A 114 -2.59 17.88 3.60
CA SER A 114 -2.44 16.42 3.49
C SER A 114 -1.41 16.03 2.43
N SER A 115 -1.42 16.71 1.27
CA SER A 115 -0.46 16.45 0.19
C SER A 115 0.97 16.85 0.58
N ALA A 116 1.14 17.96 1.30
CA ALA A 116 2.43 18.35 1.87
C ALA A 116 2.95 17.32 2.88
N ALA A 117 2.08 16.78 3.74
CA ALA A 117 2.44 15.71 4.67
C ALA A 117 2.83 14.42 3.94
N ASP A 118 2.12 14.04 2.88
CA ASP A 118 2.48 12.89 2.04
C ASP A 118 3.86 13.08 1.40
N GLY A 119 4.16 14.27 0.87
CA GLY A 119 5.46 14.62 0.30
C GLY A 119 6.61 14.57 1.31
N LEU A 120 6.41 15.12 2.51
CA LEU A 120 7.40 15.04 3.59
C LEU A 120 7.61 13.59 4.07
N GLY A 121 6.52 12.83 4.18
CA GLY A 121 6.57 11.42 4.56
C GLY A 121 7.41 10.58 3.58
N LEU A 122 7.31 10.84 2.28
CA LEU A 122 8.14 10.18 1.26
C LEU A 122 9.63 10.48 1.43
N LEU A 123 9.98 11.74 1.65
CA LEU A 123 11.36 12.15 1.84
C LEU A 123 11.98 11.49 3.07
N LEU A 124 11.21 11.40 4.17
CA LEU A 124 11.61 10.66 5.38
C LEU A 124 11.77 9.17 5.13
N GLN A 125 10.83 8.54 4.42
CA GLN A 125 10.93 7.11 4.08
C GLN A 125 12.18 6.82 3.26
N LEU A 126 12.51 7.67 2.29
CA LEU A 126 13.73 7.47 1.50
C LEU A 126 15.00 7.65 2.33
N ASP A 127 15.04 8.65 3.23
CA ASP A 127 16.17 8.83 4.16
C ASP A 127 16.36 7.59 5.05
N THR A 128 15.27 7.00 5.55
CA THR A 128 15.35 5.77 6.34
C THR A 128 15.81 4.57 5.52
N ILE A 129 15.36 4.42 4.27
CA ILE A 129 15.76 3.31 3.39
C ILE A 129 17.24 3.45 3.01
N THR A 130 17.67 4.64 2.60
CA THR A 130 19.06 4.91 2.20
C THR A 130 20.03 4.83 3.38
N GLY A 131 19.63 5.31 4.57
CA GLY A 131 20.38 5.16 5.81
C GLY A 131 20.51 3.71 6.30
N ARG A 132 19.54 2.84 5.97
CA ARG A 132 19.52 1.42 6.37
C ARG A 132 20.24 0.47 5.41
N ILE A 133 20.66 0.94 4.22
CA ILE A 133 21.34 0.09 3.23
C ILE A 133 22.82 0.52 3.09
N PRO A 134 23.71 0.09 4.02
CA PRO A 134 25.15 0.34 3.92
C PRO A 134 25.77 -0.35 2.68
N ALA A 135 25.05 -1.27 2.05
CA ALA A 135 25.46 -1.90 0.80
C ALA A 135 25.52 -0.90 -0.37
N VAL A 136 24.57 0.05 -0.46
CA VAL A 136 24.58 1.06 -1.54
C VAL A 136 25.74 2.03 -1.35
N THR A 137 25.97 2.50 -0.12
CA THR A 137 27.07 3.42 0.19
C THR A 137 28.44 2.76 0.04
N SER A 138 28.58 1.50 0.46
CA SER A 138 29.83 0.74 0.28
C SER A 138 30.08 0.37 -1.19
N ALA A 139 29.05 0.00 -1.96
CA ALA A 139 29.16 -0.24 -3.40
C ALA A 139 29.48 1.04 -4.18
N ALA A 140 28.89 2.18 -3.81
CA ALA A 140 29.22 3.48 -4.38
C ALA A 140 30.69 3.87 -4.11
N ALA A 141 31.18 3.64 -2.89
CA ALA A 141 32.57 3.89 -2.52
C ALA A 141 33.56 2.94 -3.23
N ALA A 142 33.18 1.67 -3.42
CA ALA A 142 33.97 0.71 -4.19
C ALA A 142 34.04 1.12 -5.67
N TYR A 143 32.89 1.47 -6.27
CA TYR A 143 32.83 1.97 -7.64
C TYR A 143 33.60 3.28 -7.83
N SER A 144 33.52 4.24 -6.89
CA SER A 144 34.28 5.50 -6.98
C SER A 144 35.79 5.24 -6.89
N LYS A 145 36.22 4.34 -6.01
CA LYS A 145 37.63 3.95 -5.86
C LYS A 145 38.19 3.30 -7.13
N SER A 146 37.40 2.48 -7.81
CA SER A 146 37.78 1.80 -9.06
C SER A 146 37.64 2.70 -10.29
N SER A 147 36.75 3.69 -10.24
CA SER A 147 36.56 4.70 -11.29
C SER A 147 37.35 5.99 -11.08
N ASN A 148 38.36 6.03 -10.21
CA ASN A 148 39.21 7.21 -9.96
C ASN A 148 40.04 7.71 -11.17
N GLY A 149 39.87 7.13 -12.37
CA GLY A 149 40.24 7.78 -13.65
C GLY A 149 39.13 8.63 -14.30
N PHE A 150 37.91 8.59 -13.78
CA PHE A 150 36.65 9.17 -14.30
C PHE A 150 35.90 10.02 -13.23
N ALA A 151 36.24 9.87 -11.95
CA ALA A 151 35.54 10.43 -10.80
C ALA A 151 35.62 11.96 -10.63
N GLU A 152 36.49 12.68 -11.35
CA GLU A 152 36.54 14.15 -11.30
C GLU A 152 35.33 14.85 -11.95
N ARG A 153 34.41 14.13 -12.60
CA ARG A 153 33.30 14.73 -13.38
C ARG A 153 31.88 14.54 -12.84
N GLN A 154 31.66 13.72 -11.81
CA GLN A 154 30.31 13.50 -11.27
C GLN A 154 30.31 13.57 -9.74
N ASN A 155 30.22 14.79 -9.21
CA ASN A 155 29.84 15.03 -7.81
C ASN A 155 28.41 14.51 -7.60
N PHE A 156 28.27 13.39 -6.89
CA PHE A 156 26.96 12.99 -6.37
C PHE A 156 26.52 14.01 -5.30
N PRO A 157 25.35 14.63 -5.43
CA PRO A 157 24.83 15.48 -4.36
C PRO A 157 24.48 14.60 -3.14
N PRO A 158 24.73 15.08 -1.90
CA PRO A 158 24.29 14.39 -0.70
C PRO A 158 22.75 14.23 -0.70
N ILE A 159 22.29 13.08 -0.21
CA ILE A 159 20.86 12.73 -0.06
C ILE A 159 20.19 13.74 0.91
N PRO A 160 18.93 14.14 0.66
CA PRO A 160 18.54 15.54 0.80
C PRO A 160 17.92 15.95 2.13
N PHE A 161 17.85 15.11 3.19
CA PHE A 161 17.17 15.55 4.41
C PHE A 161 17.91 16.72 5.09
N SER A 162 19.24 16.70 5.10
CA SER A 162 20.05 17.80 5.63
C SER A 162 19.98 19.07 4.77
N THR A 163 19.82 18.95 3.45
CA THR A 163 19.66 20.08 2.52
C THR A 163 18.25 20.65 2.55
N LEU A 164 17.21 19.81 2.64
CA LEU A 164 15.83 20.22 2.86
C LEU A 164 15.69 20.91 4.22
N TRP A 165 16.32 20.38 5.26
CA TRP A 165 16.35 21.00 6.58
C TRP A 165 17.07 22.35 6.55
N ALA A 166 18.15 22.48 5.79
CA ALA A 166 18.84 23.75 5.58
C ALA A 166 18.02 24.77 4.77
N GLU A 167 17.30 24.34 3.72
CA GLU A 167 16.38 25.18 2.93
C GLU A 167 15.16 25.62 3.76
N LEU A 168 14.56 24.71 4.53
CA LEU A 168 13.47 25.00 5.47
C LEU A 168 13.90 25.86 6.66
N GLN A 169 15.17 25.77 7.08
CA GLN A 169 15.77 26.67 8.07
C GLN A 169 16.08 28.06 7.50
N HIS A 170 16.24 28.22 6.19
CA HIS A 170 16.41 29.54 5.57
C HIS A 170 15.08 30.34 5.60
N ASP A 171 13.94 29.65 5.55
CA ASP A 171 12.58 30.22 5.64
C ASP A 171 12.00 30.20 7.08
N SER A 172 12.87 30.36 8.09
CA SER A 172 12.58 30.12 9.51
C SER A 172 11.57 31.08 10.18
N ASP A 173 10.29 30.88 9.90
CA ASP A 173 9.19 31.25 10.81
C ASP A 173 8.17 30.11 11.02
N LEU A 174 8.19 29.06 10.19
CA LEU A 174 7.10 28.06 10.13
C LEU A 174 7.31 26.78 10.97
N LEU A 175 8.56 26.40 11.29
CA LEU A 175 8.88 25.08 11.86
C LEU A 175 9.52 25.10 13.26
N SER A 176 9.60 26.28 13.89
CA SER A 176 10.21 26.45 15.22
C SER A 176 9.38 25.89 16.39
N SER A 177 8.21 25.29 16.16
CA SER A 177 7.37 24.70 17.22
C SER A 177 7.39 23.16 17.22
N GLY A 178 8.34 22.58 17.96
CA GLY A 178 8.08 21.42 18.83
C GLY A 178 7.77 20.03 18.27
N PHE A 179 7.63 19.82 16.96
CA PHE A 179 7.09 18.54 16.46
C PHE A 179 8.13 17.42 16.25
N CYS A 180 9.41 17.73 15.99
CA CYS A 180 10.39 16.74 15.52
C CYS A 180 11.39 16.22 16.57
N THR A 181 11.42 16.77 17.79
CA THR A 181 12.44 16.39 18.79
C THR A 181 12.07 15.17 19.65
N SER A 182 10.83 14.68 19.57
CA SER A 182 10.35 13.54 20.39
C SER A 182 10.47 12.18 19.71
N SER A 183 10.49 12.10 18.37
CA SER A 183 10.48 10.82 17.64
C SER A 183 11.86 10.17 17.44
N LEU A 184 12.95 10.84 17.82
CA LEU A 184 14.34 10.37 17.63
C LEU A 184 14.94 9.61 18.83
N ARG A 185 14.16 9.33 19.88
CA ARG A 185 14.60 8.49 21.00
C ARG A 185 14.14 7.04 20.78
N HIS A 186 14.85 6.28 19.95
CA HIS A 186 14.60 4.83 19.80
C HIS A 186 15.86 3.96 19.86
N ASP A 187 17.04 4.53 20.17
CA ASP A 187 18.31 3.78 20.20
C ASP A 187 18.67 3.18 21.56
N GLN A 188 17.69 2.82 22.40
CA GLN A 188 17.96 2.05 23.62
C GLN A 188 17.00 0.87 23.76
N ALA A 189 17.61 -0.31 23.99
CA ALA A 189 17.06 -1.54 24.59
C ALA A 189 16.68 -2.73 23.67
N LEU A 190 17.71 -3.44 23.19
CA LEU A 190 17.63 -4.85 22.74
C LEU A 190 17.02 -5.80 23.79
N ALA A 191 17.15 -5.49 25.08
CA ALA A 191 16.56 -6.27 26.17
C ALA A 191 15.05 -6.00 26.35
N GLU A 192 14.61 -4.75 26.17
CA GLU A 192 13.17 -4.40 26.18
C GLU A 192 12.47 -4.95 24.95
N GLN A 193 13.15 -5.00 23.79
CA GLN A 193 12.63 -5.60 22.56
C GLN A 193 12.30 -7.09 22.73
N ARG A 194 13.10 -7.87 23.48
CA ARG A 194 12.81 -9.29 23.73
C ARG A 194 11.57 -9.50 24.60
N VAL A 195 11.42 -8.70 25.67
CA VAL A 195 10.23 -8.71 26.52
C VAL A 195 8.99 -8.22 25.74
N GLN A 196 9.16 -7.26 24.83
CA GLN A 196 8.11 -6.80 23.93
C GLN A 196 7.67 -7.86 22.90
N VAL A 197 8.59 -8.70 22.41
CA VAL A 197 8.24 -9.81 21.51
C VAL A 197 7.39 -10.85 22.23
N GLU A 198 7.77 -11.28 23.44
CA GLU A 198 7.02 -12.26 24.22
C GLU A 198 5.66 -11.72 24.68
N GLY A 199 5.61 -10.47 25.18
CA GLY A 199 4.36 -9.80 25.54
C GLY A 199 3.46 -9.56 24.33
N GLY A 200 4.04 -9.17 23.19
CA GLY A 200 3.35 -8.96 21.93
C GLY A 200 2.74 -10.24 21.37
N MET A 201 3.43 -11.38 21.45
CA MET A 201 2.91 -12.67 20.97
C MET A 201 1.73 -13.17 21.79
N ASN A 202 1.75 -12.95 23.11
CA ASN A 202 0.63 -13.32 23.98
C ASN A 202 -0.63 -12.49 23.70
N SER A 203 -0.50 -11.19 23.40
CA SER A 203 -1.65 -10.36 23.00
C SER A 203 -2.09 -10.69 21.57
N TYR A 204 -1.15 -10.98 20.68
CA TYR A 204 -1.41 -11.20 19.26
C TYR A 204 -2.32 -12.39 19.01
N GLY A 205 -2.19 -13.49 19.76
CA GLY A 205 -3.12 -14.62 19.64
C GLY A 205 -4.58 -14.22 19.86
N LEU A 206 -4.85 -13.41 20.88
CA LEU A 206 -6.19 -12.87 21.16
C LEU A 206 -6.62 -11.87 20.09
N GLU A 207 -5.73 -11.00 19.64
CA GLU A 207 -5.99 -10.02 18.58
C GLU A 207 -6.40 -10.70 17.27
N VAL A 208 -5.72 -11.78 16.87
CA VAL A 208 -6.04 -12.56 15.66
C VAL A 208 -7.41 -13.24 15.79
N GLN A 209 -7.74 -13.78 16.96
CA GLN A 209 -9.06 -14.36 17.21
C GLN A 209 -10.17 -13.30 17.14
N GLN A 210 -9.96 -12.15 17.77
CA GLN A 210 -10.88 -11.02 17.69
C GLN A 210 -11.02 -10.52 16.25
N ALA A 211 -9.93 -10.41 15.51
CA ALA A 211 -9.94 -10.02 14.12
C ALA A 211 -10.69 -11.03 13.23
N SER A 212 -10.54 -12.33 13.48
CA SER A 212 -11.31 -13.36 12.79
C SER A 212 -12.82 -13.17 12.98
N LEU A 213 -13.26 -12.91 14.23
CA LEU A 213 -14.66 -12.62 14.53
C LEU A 213 -15.15 -11.33 13.87
N THR A 214 -14.35 -10.26 13.86
CA THR A 214 -14.73 -9.00 13.21
C THR A 214 -14.78 -9.14 11.69
N VAL A 215 -13.90 -9.94 11.09
CA VAL A 215 -13.92 -10.26 9.66
C VAL A 215 -15.18 -11.04 9.30
N LEU A 216 -15.54 -12.07 10.07
CA LEU A 216 -16.79 -12.82 9.86
C LEU A 216 -18.03 -11.92 9.99
N ALA A 217 -18.07 -11.08 11.03
CA ALA A 217 -19.16 -10.11 11.21
C ALA A 217 -19.24 -9.12 10.05
N TRP A 218 -18.09 -8.64 9.57
CA TRP A 218 -18.01 -7.77 8.40
C TRP A 218 -18.49 -8.46 7.12
N GLN A 219 -18.09 -9.71 6.88
CA GLN A 219 -18.53 -10.48 5.72
C GLN A 219 -20.05 -10.67 5.71
N ALA A 220 -20.63 -11.04 6.86
CA ALA A 220 -22.08 -11.18 7.03
C ALA A 220 -22.81 -9.84 6.83
N HIS A 221 -22.31 -8.76 7.43
CA HIS A 221 -22.87 -7.42 7.23
C HIS A 221 -22.84 -6.99 5.76
N MET A 222 -21.71 -7.22 5.08
CA MET A 222 -21.56 -6.91 3.67
C MET A 222 -22.46 -7.75 2.78
N ALA A 223 -22.64 -9.05 3.07
CA ALA A 223 -23.56 -9.90 2.34
C ALA A 223 -25.01 -9.41 2.47
N ALA A 224 -25.44 -9.03 3.68
CA ALA A 224 -26.75 -8.44 3.93
C ALA A 224 -26.97 -7.13 3.15
N LEU A 225 -25.94 -6.27 3.08
CA LEU A 225 -25.98 -5.03 2.29
C LEU A 225 -26.02 -5.26 0.77
N HIS A 226 -25.61 -6.42 0.27
CA HIS A 226 -25.69 -6.78 -1.16
C HIS A 226 -27.00 -7.48 -1.51
N ALA A 227 -27.62 -8.18 -0.56
CA ALA A 227 -28.91 -8.84 -0.74
C ALA A 227 -30.09 -7.86 -0.85
N THR A 228 -29.88 -6.57 -0.52
CA THR A 228 -30.94 -5.55 -0.58
C THR A 228 -31.08 -4.96 -1.99
N PRO A 229 -32.22 -5.15 -2.69
CA PRO A 229 -32.36 -4.87 -4.12
C PRO A 229 -32.59 -3.39 -4.48
N ARG A 230 -32.65 -2.47 -3.50
CA ARG A 230 -32.95 -1.04 -3.76
C ARG A 230 -31.69 -0.20 -3.76
N SER A 231 -31.31 0.34 -4.91
CA SER A 231 -30.25 1.35 -5.06
C SER A 231 -30.69 2.70 -4.48
N SER A 232 -30.63 2.86 -3.16
CA SER A 232 -30.75 4.17 -2.51
C SER A 232 -29.38 4.77 -2.22
N GLU A 233 -29.25 6.09 -2.26
CA GLU A 233 -28.04 6.81 -1.85
C GLU A 233 -27.59 6.42 -0.43
N ALA A 234 -28.54 6.19 0.48
CA ALA A 234 -28.29 5.71 1.83
C ALA A 234 -27.71 4.27 1.88
N LEU A 235 -28.09 3.40 0.94
CA LEU A 235 -27.48 2.07 0.82
C LEU A 235 -26.06 2.19 0.25
N LEU A 236 -25.85 3.09 -0.71
CA LEU A 236 -24.55 3.27 -1.35
C LEU A 236 -23.49 3.79 -0.36
N THR A 237 -23.87 4.72 0.51
CA THR A 237 -23.03 5.25 1.59
C THR A 237 -22.73 4.19 2.65
N LYS A 238 -23.73 3.39 3.07
CA LYS A 238 -23.52 2.25 3.98
C LYS A 238 -22.57 1.21 3.42
N GLN A 239 -22.70 0.85 2.14
CA GLN A 239 -21.78 -0.06 1.46
C GLN A 239 -20.36 0.51 1.36
N ALA A 240 -20.22 1.81 1.02
CA ALA A 240 -18.91 2.47 0.95
C ALA A 240 -18.23 2.49 2.33
N ALA A 241 -18.96 2.87 3.38
CA ALA A 241 -18.46 2.86 4.75
C ALA A 241 -18.10 1.45 5.24
N ALA A 242 -18.85 0.43 4.83
CA ALA A 242 -18.50 -0.95 5.14
C ALA A 242 -17.26 -1.42 4.35
N LEU A 243 -17.07 -1.01 3.09
CA LEU A 243 -15.84 -1.28 2.34
C LEU A 243 -14.61 -0.61 2.96
N VAL A 244 -14.72 0.66 3.36
CA VAL A 244 -13.64 1.38 4.08
C VAL A 244 -13.27 0.63 5.36
N ARG A 245 -14.25 0.20 6.16
CA ARG A 245 -13.99 -0.63 7.35
C ARG A 245 -13.26 -1.94 7.02
N GLY A 246 -13.57 -2.56 5.88
CA GLY A 246 -12.86 -3.76 5.42
C GLY A 246 -11.39 -3.48 5.08
N VAL A 247 -11.12 -2.34 4.44
CA VAL A 247 -9.77 -1.86 4.14
C VAL A 247 -8.99 -1.58 5.43
N ASP A 248 -9.60 -0.90 6.40
CA ASP A 248 -8.96 -0.58 7.68
C ASP A 248 -8.61 -1.86 8.47
N LEU A 249 -9.51 -2.85 8.48
CA LEU A 249 -9.27 -4.16 9.10
C LEU A 249 -8.11 -4.90 8.42
N ALA A 250 -8.07 -4.93 7.08
CA ALA A 250 -6.98 -5.55 6.33
C ALA A 250 -5.63 -4.87 6.59
N ALA A 251 -5.61 -3.53 6.54
CA ALA A 251 -4.41 -2.74 6.80
C ALA A 251 -3.90 -2.91 8.23
N GLY A 252 -4.80 -2.94 9.22
CA GLY A 252 -4.46 -3.18 10.62
C GLY A 252 -3.82 -4.55 10.84
N LEU A 253 -4.44 -5.61 10.30
CA LEU A 253 -3.91 -6.98 10.36
C LEU A 253 -2.54 -7.10 9.69
N ARG A 254 -2.41 -6.56 8.48
CA ARG A 254 -1.14 -6.54 7.73
C ARG A 254 -0.05 -5.81 8.50
N ASN A 255 -0.32 -4.60 8.98
CA ASN A 255 0.67 -3.79 9.70
C ASN A 255 1.12 -4.48 10.98
N ARG A 256 0.19 -5.12 11.71
CA ARG A 256 0.51 -5.83 12.93
C ARG A 256 1.37 -7.06 12.67
N LEU A 257 1.03 -7.85 11.65
CA LEU A 257 1.81 -8.99 11.21
C LEU A 257 3.23 -8.56 10.81
N HIS A 258 3.35 -7.53 9.95
CA HIS A 258 4.64 -7.02 9.49
C HIS A 258 5.50 -6.53 10.66
N LEU A 259 4.94 -5.73 11.57
CA LEU A 259 5.64 -5.26 12.77
C LEU A 259 6.16 -6.41 13.65
N LEU A 260 5.36 -7.47 13.84
CA LEU A 260 5.79 -8.60 14.66
C LEU A 260 6.91 -9.40 14.02
N LEU A 261 6.88 -9.57 12.70
CA LEU A 261 7.97 -10.20 11.94
C LEU A 261 9.25 -9.35 11.99
N ASP A 262 9.13 -8.04 11.79
CA ASP A 262 10.24 -7.09 11.95
C ASP A 262 10.84 -7.16 13.36
N LEU A 263 10.01 -7.27 14.41
CA LEU A 263 10.48 -7.40 15.78
C LEU A 263 11.19 -8.74 16.02
N HIS A 264 10.68 -9.84 15.46
CA HIS A 264 11.36 -11.14 15.51
C HIS A 264 12.74 -11.09 14.83
N ALA A 265 12.81 -10.46 13.65
CA ALA A 265 14.05 -10.26 12.92
C ALA A 265 15.03 -9.36 13.69
N ALA A 266 14.58 -8.21 14.19
CA ALA A 266 15.40 -7.25 14.93
C ALA A 266 15.92 -7.82 16.26
N ALA A 267 15.08 -8.54 17.01
CA ALA A 267 15.47 -9.18 18.27
C ALA A 267 16.29 -10.47 18.07
N SER A 268 16.40 -10.96 16.82
CA SER A 268 16.99 -12.24 16.46
C SER A 268 16.40 -13.40 17.27
N VAL A 269 15.07 -13.37 17.46
CA VAL A 269 14.32 -14.41 18.21
C VAL A 269 13.66 -15.35 17.21
N PRO A 270 13.94 -16.67 17.27
CA PRO A 270 13.37 -17.62 16.32
C PRO A 270 11.85 -17.66 16.42
N VAL A 271 11.18 -17.79 15.27
CA VAL A 271 9.73 -17.91 15.19
C VAL A 271 9.30 -19.30 15.66
N THR A 272 8.44 -19.35 16.67
CA THR A 272 7.90 -20.61 17.19
C THR A 272 6.79 -21.15 16.27
N GLN A 273 6.49 -22.45 16.36
CA GLN A 273 5.40 -23.07 15.58
C GLN A 273 4.03 -22.44 15.88
N GLN A 274 3.82 -21.99 17.12
CA GLN A 274 2.60 -21.27 17.52
C GLN A 274 2.52 -19.90 16.85
N ALA A 275 3.61 -19.12 16.87
CA ALA A 275 3.68 -17.83 16.18
C ALA A 275 3.45 -18.00 14.67
N LEU A 276 4.06 -19.03 14.06
CA LEU A 276 3.87 -19.36 12.65
C LEU A 276 2.40 -19.61 12.30
N THR A 277 1.67 -20.32 13.17
CA THR A 277 0.24 -20.59 12.97
C THR A 277 -0.60 -19.30 13.01
N LEU A 278 -0.25 -18.36 13.91
CA LEU A 278 -0.90 -17.06 14.00
C LEU A 278 -0.58 -16.17 12.79
N PHE A 279 0.65 -16.23 12.28
CA PHE A 279 1.06 -15.52 11.06
C PHE A 279 0.29 -16.03 9.85
N VAL A 280 0.22 -17.35 9.66
CA VAL A 280 -0.56 -17.97 8.58
C VAL A 280 -2.03 -17.57 8.68
N SER A 281 -2.61 -17.61 9.89
CA SER A 281 -3.99 -17.19 10.11
C SER A 281 -4.21 -15.73 9.69
N SER A 282 -3.29 -14.85 10.04
CA SER A 282 -3.36 -13.42 9.68
C SER A 282 -3.21 -13.19 8.18
N ILE A 283 -2.28 -13.90 7.52
CA ILE A 283 -2.12 -13.88 6.06
C ILE A 283 -3.43 -14.30 5.39
N CYS A 284 -4.02 -15.41 5.83
CA CYS A 284 -5.28 -15.92 5.29
C CYS A 284 -6.43 -14.94 5.50
N LEU A 285 -6.52 -14.28 6.65
CA LEU A 285 -7.54 -13.25 6.91
C LEU A 285 -7.36 -12.04 5.97
N VAL A 286 -6.14 -11.56 5.78
CA VAL A 286 -5.85 -10.42 4.88
C VAL A 286 -6.21 -10.78 3.43
N LYS A 287 -5.81 -11.96 2.95
CA LYS A 287 -6.07 -12.39 1.57
C LYS A 287 -7.52 -12.81 1.33
N GLY A 288 -8.18 -13.40 2.32
CA GLY A 288 -9.62 -13.66 2.30
C GLY A 288 -10.44 -12.36 2.29
N LEU A 289 -10.00 -11.32 3.00
CA LEU A 289 -10.59 -9.98 2.91
C LEU A 289 -10.42 -9.38 1.51
N LEU A 290 -9.23 -9.50 0.90
CA LEU A 290 -8.97 -9.05 -0.47
C LEU A 290 -9.92 -9.71 -1.47
N SER A 291 -10.02 -11.04 -1.46
CA SER A 291 -10.90 -11.77 -2.39
C SER A 291 -12.36 -11.35 -2.23
N ALA A 292 -12.84 -11.21 -0.98
CA ALA A 292 -14.17 -10.75 -0.67
C ALA A 292 -14.44 -9.29 -1.08
N MET A 293 -13.44 -8.40 -1.00
CA MET A 293 -13.55 -7.00 -1.40
C MET A 293 -13.48 -6.82 -2.93
N ALA A 294 -12.59 -7.54 -3.63
CA ALA A 294 -12.36 -7.38 -5.07
C ALA A 294 -13.63 -7.58 -5.91
N ALA A 295 -14.44 -8.59 -5.58
CA ALA A 295 -15.73 -8.83 -6.25
C ALA A 295 -16.71 -7.66 -6.07
N LYS A 296 -16.71 -7.03 -4.88
CA LYS A 296 -17.64 -5.97 -4.47
C LYS A 296 -17.22 -4.58 -4.98
N VAL A 297 -15.91 -4.31 -5.02
CA VAL A 297 -15.34 -3.07 -5.59
C VAL A 297 -15.70 -2.95 -7.08
N ARG A 298 -15.56 -4.04 -7.86
CA ARG A 298 -15.90 -4.06 -9.30
C ARG A 298 -17.38 -3.78 -9.54
N ALA A 299 -18.27 -4.36 -8.74
CA ALA A 299 -19.71 -4.11 -8.83
C ALA A 299 -20.06 -2.64 -8.51
N LYS A 300 -19.40 -2.07 -7.50
CA LYS A 300 -19.64 -0.69 -7.07
C LYS A 300 -19.10 0.36 -8.04
N GLN A 301 -17.91 0.16 -8.61
CA GLN A 301 -17.35 1.07 -9.61
C GLN A 301 -18.27 1.21 -10.83
N ARG A 302 -18.88 0.11 -11.29
CA ARG A 302 -19.87 0.13 -12.38
C ARG A 302 -21.13 0.90 -12.02
N HIS A 303 -21.63 0.75 -10.79
CA HIS A 303 -22.82 1.47 -10.32
C HIS A 303 -22.55 2.96 -10.09
N LEU A 304 -21.36 3.34 -9.63
CA LEU A 304 -21.04 4.76 -9.42
C LEU A 304 -20.89 5.51 -10.74
N ALA A 305 -20.31 4.87 -11.76
CA ALA A 305 -20.23 5.43 -13.10
C ALA A 305 -21.61 5.77 -13.69
N SER A 306 -22.66 5.07 -13.27
CA SER A 306 -24.04 5.35 -13.70
C SER A 306 -24.80 6.35 -12.80
N THR A 307 -24.44 6.51 -11.53
CA THR A 307 -25.16 7.39 -10.56
C THR A 307 -24.44 8.69 -10.17
N ALA A 308 -23.16 8.84 -10.50
CA ALA A 308 -22.42 10.08 -10.27
C ALA A 308 -23.11 11.34 -10.85
N PRO A 309 -23.76 11.29 -12.04
CA PRO A 309 -24.46 12.45 -12.60
C PRO A 309 -25.66 12.93 -11.75
N SER A 310 -26.32 12.03 -11.01
CA SER A 310 -27.52 12.35 -10.23
C SER A 310 -27.23 12.79 -8.79
N LEU A 311 -26.16 12.29 -8.16
CA LEU A 311 -25.75 12.70 -6.80
C LEU A 311 -25.20 14.12 -6.75
N LEU A 312 -24.80 14.65 -7.90
CA LEU A 312 -24.18 15.96 -8.02
C LEU A 312 -25.09 17.02 -8.67
N GLN A 313 -26.39 16.70 -8.88
CA GLN A 313 -27.43 17.68 -9.21
C GLN A 313 -27.78 18.55 -8.00
N PHE A 314 -26.81 19.33 -7.49
CA PHE A 314 -27.10 20.43 -6.59
C PHE A 314 -27.66 21.58 -7.42
N THR A 315 -28.99 21.69 -7.46
CA THR A 315 -29.69 22.79 -8.14
C THR A 315 -29.30 24.14 -7.55
N SER A 316 -28.83 25.03 -8.42
CA SER A 316 -28.53 26.43 -8.12
C SER A 316 -29.79 27.16 -7.62
N THR A 317 -29.87 27.44 -6.32
CA THR A 317 -30.81 28.46 -5.82
C THR A 317 -30.09 29.80 -5.83
N ARG A 318 -30.37 30.60 -6.87
CA ARG A 318 -29.93 31.99 -7.00
C ARG A 318 -30.47 32.80 -5.82
N THR A 319 -29.57 33.31 -4.97
CA THR A 319 -29.91 34.36 -4.00
C THR A 319 -28.85 35.44 -4.11
N ALA A 320 -29.29 36.65 -4.42
CA ALA A 320 -28.46 37.83 -4.68
C ALA A 320 -28.09 38.56 -3.37
N ALA A 321 -26.80 38.89 -3.18
CA ALA A 321 -26.26 40.14 -2.58
C ALA A 321 -24.75 40.08 -2.22
N ASP A 322 -23.99 41.13 -2.58
CA ASP A 322 -22.64 41.54 -2.11
C ASP A 322 -21.37 40.76 -2.52
N LYS A 323 -20.21 41.43 -2.43
CA LYS A 323 -18.92 41.03 -3.02
C LYS A 323 -18.46 39.61 -2.61
N ALA A 324 -18.72 39.18 -1.37
CA ALA A 324 -18.47 37.83 -0.86
C ALA A 324 -19.38 36.76 -1.50
N LEU A 325 -20.57 37.17 -1.94
CA LEU A 325 -21.53 36.32 -2.64
C LEU A 325 -21.20 36.20 -4.14
N LYS A 326 -20.55 37.20 -4.75
CA LYS A 326 -19.92 37.03 -6.09
C LYS A 326 -18.81 35.99 -6.06
N ASP A 327 -17.99 36.01 -5.01
CA ASP A 327 -16.94 35.02 -4.80
C ASP A 327 -17.52 33.61 -4.55
N ALA A 328 -18.58 33.52 -3.74
CA ALA A 328 -19.34 32.28 -3.54
C ALA A 328 -20.02 31.78 -4.83
N GLU A 329 -20.61 32.68 -5.64
CA GLU A 329 -21.20 32.36 -6.94
C GLU A 329 -20.13 31.81 -7.90
N THR A 330 -18.94 32.43 -7.97
CA THR A 330 -17.85 31.93 -8.82
C THR A 330 -17.31 30.58 -8.37
N ALA A 331 -17.17 30.35 -7.07
CA ALA A 331 -16.73 29.05 -6.54
C ALA A 331 -17.80 27.96 -6.74
N THR A 332 -19.09 28.32 -6.71
CA THR A 332 -20.20 27.41 -7.00
C THR A 332 -20.26 27.06 -8.49
N GLU A 333 -20.10 28.05 -9.38
CA GLU A 333 -19.99 27.83 -10.83
C GLU A 333 -18.78 26.94 -11.17
N ALA A 334 -17.63 27.17 -10.51
CA ALA A 334 -16.44 26.33 -10.63
C ALA A 334 -16.70 24.88 -10.23
N ALA A 335 -17.29 24.67 -9.05
CA ALA A 335 -17.63 23.34 -8.56
C ALA A 335 -18.57 22.61 -9.52
N LEU A 336 -19.57 23.29 -10.07
CA LEU A 336 -20.52 22.72 -11.04
C LEU A 336 -19.86 22.36 -12.38
N GLN A 337 -18.90 23.16 -12.87
CA GLN A 337 -18.13 22.84 -14.08
C GLN A 337 -17.24 21.60 -13.87
N VAL A 338 -16.58 21.50 -12.73
CA VAL A 338 -15.75 20.35 -12.37
C VAL A 338 -16.60 19.08 -12.21
N ILE A 339 -17.78 19.21 -11.61
CA ILE A 339 -18.77 18.14 -11.44
C ILE A 339 -19.29 17.59 -12.77
N ALA A 340 -19.41 18.42 -13.80
CA ALA A 340 -19.90 18.01 -15.11
C ALA A 340 -18.89 17.15 -15.89
N GLY A 341 -17.64 17.06 -15.42
CA GLY A 341 -16.56 16.26 -16.01
C GLY A 341 -16.47 14.82 -15.51
N PRO A 342 -15.61 13.97 -16.12
CA PRO A 342 -15.34 12.62 -15.65
C PRO A 342 -14.63 12.63 -14.29
N ALA A 343 -15.15 11.93 -13.29
CA ALA A 343 -14.62 11.93 -11.92
C ALA A 343 -13.18 11.35 -11.81
N THR A 344 -12.17 12.17 -12.13
CA THR A 344 -10.74 11.88 -12.00
C THR A 344 -10.20 12.38 -10.66
N SER A 345 -9.01 11.92 -10.27
CA SER A 345 -8.31 12.40 -9.07
C SER A 345 -8.06 13.91 -9.10
N GLU A 346 -7.68 14.44 -10.26
CA GLU A 346 -7.42 15.87 -10.48
C GLU A 346 -8.70 16.71 -10.30
N GLN A 347 -9.81 16.25 -10.86
CA GLN A 347 -11.10 16.93 -10.72
C GLN A 347 -11.61 16.88 -9.28
N LEU A 348 -11.36 15.78 -8.55
CA LEU A 348 -11.66 15.71 -7.13
C LEU A 348 -10.90 16.77 -6.32
N VAL A 349 -9.58 16.90 -6.53
CA VAL A 349 -8.76 17.91 -5.83
C VAL A 349 -9.29 19.30 -6.12
N MET A 350 -9.56 19.60 -7.39
CA MET A 350 -10.13 20.87 -7.83
C MET A 350 -11.50 21.15 -7.18
N LEU A 351 -12.34 20.12 -7.04
CA LEU A 351 -13.63 20.22 -6.38
C LEU A 351 -13.51 20.45 -4.86
N TYR A 352 -12.54 19.82 -4.19
CA TYR A 352 -12.23 20.10 -2.78
C TYR A 352 -11.81 21.56 -2.58
N LEU A 353 -10.91 22.08 -3.42
CA LEU A 353 -10.49 23.48 -3.37
C LEU A 353 -11.66 24.46 -3.59
N CYS A 354 -12.59 24.13 -4.50
CA CYS A 354 -13.80 24.94 -4.70
C CYS A 354 -14.72 24.91 -3.47
N VAL A 355 -14.89 23.75 -2.82
CA VAL A 355 -15.70 23.63 -1.59
C VAL A 355 -15.04 24.32 -0.40
N ASP A 356 -13.73 24.27 -0.29
CA ASP A 356 -12.99 24.95 0.75
C ASP A 356 -13.04 26.49 0.57
N ALA A 357 -13.02 26.98 -0.68
CA ALA A 357 -13.34 28.36 -1.00
C ALA A 357 -14.79 28.71 -0.61
N LEU A 358 -15.77 27.84 -0.87
CA LEU A 358 -17.16 28.07 -0.47
C LEU A 358 -17.33 28.14 1.05
N LYS A 359 -16.64 27.29 1.82
CA LYS A 359 -16.63 27.34 3.29
C LYS A 359 -16.09 28.66 3.81
N ALA A 360 -15.02 29.16 3.20
CA ALA A 360 -14.40 30.43 3.58
C ALA A 360 -15.33 31.64 3.38
N THR A 361 -16.30 31.56 2.46
CA THR A 361 -17.30 32.64 2.26
C THR A 361 -18.39 32.69 3.34
N ALA A 362 -18.56 31.63 4.14
CA ALA A 362 -19.62 31.50 5.16
C ALA A 362 -21.07 31.75 4.66
N THR A 363 -21.32 31.72 3.35
CA THR A 363 -22.62 32.06 2.74
C THR A 363 -23.61 30.89 2.71
N ILE A 364 -23.12 29.65 2.72
CA ILE A 364 -23.93 28.43 2.63
C ILE A 364 -24.26 27.92 4.04
N SER A 365 -25.51 27.46 4.23
CA SER A 365 -25.92 26.88 5.52
C SER A 365 -25.06 25.67 5.91
N SER A 366 -24.71 25.57 7.19
CA SER A 366 -23.85 24.53 7.74
C SER A 366 -24.32 23.10 7.41
N ASN A 367 -25.64 22.86 7.43
CA ASN A 367 -26.23 21.56 7.10
C ASN A 367 -26.00 21.15 5.63
N ARG A 368 -26.14 22.09 4.69
CA ARG A 368 -25.88 21.84 3.26
C ARG A 368 -24.40 21.58 3.00
N MET A 369 -23.53 22.35 3.66
CA MET A 369 -22.08 22.16 3.57
C MET A 369 -21.65 20.79 4.10
N GLN A 370 -22.24 20.35 5.22
CA GLN A 370 -21.95 19.04 5.81
C GLN A 370 -22.39 17.88 4.89
N THR A 371 -23.52 18.04 4.20
CA THR A 371 -24.00 17.06 3.21
C THR A 371 -23.03 16.96 2.04
N LEU A 372 -22.59 18.09 1.49
CA LEU A 372 -21.63 18.14 0.38
C LEU A 372 -20.27 17.54 0.76
N ASP A 373 -19.77 17.88 1.95
CA ASP A 373 -18.54 17.29 2.50
C ASP A 373 -18.64 15.76 2.62
N SER A 374 -19.79 15.24 3.06
CA SER A 374 -20.00 13.80 3.17
C SER A 374 -20.03 13.09 1.80
N ALA A 375 -20.63 13.74 0.79
CA ALA A 375 -20.70 13.23 -0.57
C ALA A 375 -19.32 13.22 -1.23
N LEU A 376 -18.54 14.29 -1.08
CA LEU A 376 -17.16 14.38 -1.59
C LEU A 376 -16.22 13.37 -0.93
N ARG A 377 -16.31 13.21 0.40
CA ARG A 377 -15.55 12.15 1.10
C ARG A 377 -15.91 10.76 0.60
N THR A 378 -17.19 10.51 0.32
CA THR A 378 -17.65 9.23 -0.25
C THR A 378 -17.10 9.04 -1.66
N LEU A 379 -17.12 10.08 -2.51
CA LEU A 379 -16.58 10.01 -3.87
C LEU A 379 -15.06 9.79 -3.87
N ARG A 380 -14.32 10.49 -3.00
CA ARG A 380 -12.87 10.32 -2.82
C ARG A 380 -12.51 8.92 -2.35
N THR A 381 -13.20 8.39 -1.35
CA THR A 381 -12.93 7.03 -0.85
C THR A 381 -13.21 5.99 -1.94
N LEU A 382 -14.26 6.18 -2.75
CA LEU A 382 -14.61 5.26 -3.84
C LEU A 382 -13.62 5.30 -5.01
N ILE A 383 -13.16 6.47 -5.42
CA ILE A 383 -12.15 6.62 -6.49
C ILE A 383 -10.84 5.95 -6.08
N ARG A 384 -10.42 6.14 -4.83
CA ARG A 384 -9.20 5.53 -4.30
C ARG A 384 -9.39 4.09 -3.82
N LEU A 385 -10.61 3.54 -3.85
CA LEU A 385 -10.92 2.27 -3.19
C LEU A 385 -10.12 1.10 -3.75
N LYS A 386 -9.97 1.01 -5.08
CA LYS A 386 -9.20 -0.06 -5.72
C LYS A 386 -7.74 -0.04 -5.27
N ALA A 387 -7.12 1.14 -5.29
CA ALA A 387 -5.75 1.33 -4.85
C ALA A 387 -5.60 1.07 -3.34
N ALA A 388 -6.54 1.56 -2.52
CA ALA A 388 -6.53 1.38 -1.08
C ALA A 388 -6.68 -0.10 -0.67
N VAL A 389 -7.56 -0.84 -1.35
CA VAL A 389 -7.70 -2.30 -1.15
C VAL A 389 -6.40 -3.00 -1.52
N SER A 390 -5.86 -2.73 -2.71
CA SER A 390 -4.60 -3.33 -3.17
C SER A 390 -3.47 -3.07 -2.18
N GLN A 391 -3.33 -1.83 -1.73
CA GLN A 391 -2.30 -1.44 -0.77
C GLN A 391 -2.51 -2.16 0.57
N ALA A 392 -3.71 -2.10 1.16
CA ALA A 392 -4.01 -2.70 2.46
C ALA A 392 -3.80 -4.22 2.51
N SER A 393 -3.93 -4.91 1.37
CA SER A 393 -3.72 -6.35 1.25
C SER A 393 -2.36 -6.77 0.68
N ASN A 394 -1.49 -5.80 0.38
CA ASN A 394 -0.17 -6.09 -0.20
C ASN A 394 0.77 -6.67 0.87
N CYS A 395 1.28 -7.86 0.59
CA CYS A 395 2.20 -8.65 1.41
C CYS A 395 3.58 -8.81 0.76
N SER A 396 3.96 -7.95 -0.18
CA SER A 396 5.24 -8.00 -0.90
C SER A 396 6.47 -7.98 0.03
N TRP A 397 6.33 -7.42 1.23
CA TRP A 397 7.35 -7.43 2.27
C TRP A 397 7.74 -8.86 2.74
N LEU A 398 6.87 -9.88 2.56
CA LEU A 398 7.20 -11.28 2.82
C LEU A 398 8.36 -11.80 1.95
N TYR A 399 8.68 -11.08 0.86
CA TYR A 399 9.86 -11.35 0.05
C TYR A 399 11.15 -11.40 0.86
N PHE A 400 11.27 -10.60 1.93
CA PHE A 400 12.49 -10.57 2.75
C PHE A 400 12.54 -11.71 3.78
N ASP A 401 11.45 -12.45 3.96
CA ASP A 401 11.29 -13.53 4.93
C ASP A 401 11.05 -14.90 4.23
N GLN A 402 11.71 -15.15 3.10
CA GLN A 402 11.52 -16.38 2.29
C GLN A 402 11.75 -17.67 3.09
N ALA A 403 12.58 -17.62 4.14
CA ALA A 403 12.83 -18.73 5.05
C ALA A 403 11.57 -19.23 5.78
N LEU A 404 10.49 -18.42 5.82
CA LEU A 404 9.20 -18.82 6.39
C LEU A 404 8.38 -19.70 5.44
N LEU A 405 8.68 -19.72 4.14
CA LEU A 405 7.87 -20.41 3.13
C LEU A 405 7.84 -21.93 3.37
N GLU A 406 9.01 -22.56 3.46
CA GLU A 406 9.15 -23.99 3.73
C GLU A 406 8.42 -24.45 5.01
N PRO A 407 8.65 -23.84 6.19
CA PRO A 407 7.97 -24.28 7.41
C PRO A 407 6.45 -24.05 7.38
N ILE A 408 5.97 -23.02 6.66
CA ILE A 408 4.52 -22.79 6.47
C ILE A 408 3.91 -23.91 5.62
N PHE A 409 4.52 -24.24 4.48
CA PHE A 409 4.03 -25.32 3.61
C PHE A 409 4.12 -26.69 4.29
N ALA A 410 5.20 -26.95 5.03
CA ALA A 410 5.35 -28.18 5.79
C ALA A 410 4.27 -28.30 6.89
N ALA A 411 3.85 -27.18 7.50
CA ALA A 411 2.78 -27.17 8.49
C ALA A 411 1.41 -27.49 7.87
N ALA A 412 1.14 -27.00 6.65
CA ALA A 412 -0.10 -27.31 5.91
C ALA A 412 -0.21 -28.81 5.57
N LEU A 413 0.90 -29.45 5.17
CA LEU A 413 0.92 -30.90 4.90
C LEU A 413 0.67 -31.74 6.17
N LYS A 414 1.14 -31.26 7.33
CA LYS A 414 0.92 -31.95 8.63
C LYS A 414 -0.52 -31.84 9.12
N ARG A 415 -1.28 -30.84 8.67
CA ARG A 415 -2.69 -30.62 9.04
C ARG A 415 -3.54 -30.43 7.78
N PRO A 416 -4.01 -31.51 7.14
CA PRO A 416 -4.79 -31.43 5.91
C PRO A 416 -6.06 -30.58 6.04
N GLN A 417 -6.64 -30.45 7.25
CA GLN A 417 -7.78 -29.58 7.49
C GLN A 417 -7.52 -28.10 7.16
N ASP A 418 -6.25 -27.69 7.19
CA ASP A 418 -5.80 -26.34 6.86
C ASP A 418 -5.47 -26.18 5.36
N ALA A 419 -5.72 -27.18 4.52
CA ALA A 419 -5.39 -27.15 3.10
C ALA A 419 -5.97 -25.95 2.34
N HIS A 420 -7.16 -25.48 2.74
CA HIS A 420 -7.81 -24.28 2.21
C HIS A 420 -6.98 -22.98 2.38
N GLN A 421 -5.95 -22.99 3.23
CA GLN A 421 -5.06 -21.86 3.46
C GLN A 421 -3.98 -21.73 2.37
N LEU A 422 -3.64 -22.83 1.69
CA LEU A 422 -2.56 -22.86 0.69
C LEU A 422 -2.71 -21.82 -0.43
N PRO A 423 -3.90 -21.63 -1.05
CA PRO A 423 -4.07 -20.60 -2.08
C PRO A 423 -3.82 -19.19 -1.54
N TYR A 424 -4.22 -18.91 -0.30
CA TYR A 424 -4.03 -17.60 0.33
C TYR A 424 -2.58 -17.33 0.73
N ILE A 425 -1.89 -18.33 1.25
CA ILE A 425 -0.45 -18.25 1.55
C ILE A 425 0.31 -17.97 0.26
N LEU A 426 0.05 -18.77 -0.78
CA LEU A 426 0.72 -18.61 -2.07
C LEU A 426 0.45 -17.22 -2.67
N ALA A 427 -0.81 -16.77 -2.65
CA ALA A 427 -1.17 -15.42 -3.09
C ALA A 427 -0.51 -14.29 -2.28
N ALA A 428 -0.10 -14.54 -1.03
CA ALA A 428 0.64 -13.55 -0.23
C ALA A 428 2.11 -13.45 -0.62
N PHE A 429 2.77 -14.58 -0.84
CA PHE A 429 4.15 -14.59 -1.34
C PHE A 429 4.24 -14.08 -2.78
N MET A 430 3.22 -14.33 -3.61
CA MET A 430 3.16 -13.80 -4.97
C MET A 430 3.12 -12.27 -5.07
N ASP A 431 2.68 -11.55 -4.04
CA ASP A 431 2.69 -10.09 -4.07
C ASP A 431 4.10 -9.52 -4.25
N ALA A 432 5.12 -10.27 -3.83
CA ALA A 432 6.52 -9.92 -4.03
C ALA A 432 6.89 -9.71 -5.50
N GLN A 433 6.13 -10.29 -6.43
CA GLN A 433 6.38 -10.06 -7.85
C GLN A 433 6.22 -8.60 -8.28
N GLN A 434 5.31 -7.85 -7.65
CA GLN A 434 5.19 -6.41 -7.93
C GLN A 434 6.46 -5.66 -7.51
N LEU A 435 7.08 -6.07 -6.41
CA LEU A 435 8.34 -5.51 -5.94
C LEU A 435 9.50 -5.90 -6.87
N LEU A 436 9.50 -7.15 -7.36
CA LEU A 436 10.56 -7.66 -8.23
C LEU A 436 10.51 -7.16 -9.68
N GLN A 437 9.37 -6.62 -10.13
CA GLN A 437 9.25 -6.00 -11.46
C GLN A 437 10.23 -4.82 -11.65
N HIS A 438 10.62 -4.17 -10.57
CA HIS A 438 11.52 -3.01 -10.57
C HIS A 438 12.88 -3.33 -9.91
N ALA A 439 13.18 -4.62 -9.68
CA ALA A 439 14.44 -5.03 -9.07
C ALA A 439 15.64 -4.76 -10.00
N PRO A 440 16.79 -4.33 -9.44
CA PRO A 440 18.00 -4.12 -10.19
C PRO A 440 18.66 -5.46 -10.48
N LEU A 441 18.35 -6.04 -11.63
CA LEU A 441 19.23 -7.05 -12.21
C LEU A 441 20.05 -6.43 -13.35
N PRO A 442 21.24 -6.98 -13.64
CA PRO A 442 22.00 -6.59 -14.83
C PRO A 442 21.10 -6.58 -16.06
N LEU A 443 21.32 -5.64 -16.99
CA LEU A 443 20.49 -5.42 -18.19
C LEU A 443 20.18 -6.69 -19.01
N ASP A 444 21.03 -7.72 -18.92
CA ASP A 444 20.84 -9.02 -19.58
C ASP A 444 19.90 -10.00 -18.84
N ARG A 445 19.44 -9.65 -17.62
CA ARG A 445 18.67 -10.52 -16.71
C ARG A 445 17.50 -9.83 -15.99
N ALA A 446 17.11 -8.61 -16.36
CA ALA A 446 15.97 -7.91 -15.73
C ALA A 446 14.68 -8.76 -15.71
N ASP A 447 14.40 -9.50 -16.79
CA ASP A 447 13.25 -10.42 -16.89
C ASP A 447 13.41 -11.72 -16.06
N ALA A 448 14.58 -11.94 -15.45
CA ALA A 448 14.88 -13.15 -14.71
C ALA A 448 14.49 -13.06 -13.22
N ALA A 449 14.48 -11.89 -12.57
CA ALA A 449 14.14 -11.81 -11.13
C ALA A 449 12.75 -12.37 -10.82
N PRO A 450 11.68 -11.89 -11.49
CA PRO A 450 10.34 -12.40 -11.23
C PRO A 450 10.22 -13.90 -11.53
N LYS A 451 10.90 -14.38 -12.58
CA LYS A 451 10.90 -15.80 -12.97
C LYS A 451 11.67 -16.67 -12.00
N VAL A 452 12.85 -16.26 -11.56
CA VAL A 452 13.68 -16.98 -10.58
C VAL A 452 12.93 -17.10 -9.26
N TYR A 453 12.23 -16.05 -8.85
CA TYR A 453 11.39 -16.11 -7.66
C TYR A 453 10.16 -17.02 -7.85
N ASP A 454 9.48 -16.95 -8.99
CA ASP A 454 8.36 -17.86 -9.33
C ASP A 454 8.82 -19.34 -9.35
N ASP A 455 9.99 -19.61 -9.92
CA ASP A 455 10.62 -20.93 -9.95
C ASP A 455 11.01 -21.39 -8.54
N HIS A 456 11.46 -20.49 -7.65
CA HIS A 456 11.72 -20.80 -6.25
C HIS A 456 10.42 -21.16 -5.50
N LEU A 457 9.35 -20.38 -5.67
CA LEU A 457 8.04 -20.69 -5.09
C LEU A 457 7.53 -22.05 -5.58
N TRP A 458 7.63 -22.31 -6.89
CA TRP A 458 7.26 -23.59 -7.49
C TRP A 458 8.09 -24.74 -6.93
N SER A 459 9.42 -24.64 -6.93
CA SER A 459 10.31 -25.68 -6.42
C SER A 459 10.02 -26.01 -4.96
N THR A 460 9.70 -24.99 -4.15
CA THR A 460 9.38 -25.17 -2.73
C THR A 460 8.03 -25.85 -2.56
N LEU A 461 7.00 -25.43 -3.31
CA LEU A 461 5.69 -26.07 -3.32
C LEU A 461 5.77 -27.53 -3.76
N GLU A 462 6.53 -27.81 -4.83
CA GLU A 462 6.73 -29.15 -5.39
C GLU A 462 7.41 -30.07 -4.38
N GLN A 463 8.51 -29.63 -3.77
CA GLN A 463 9.30 -30.44 -2.84
C GLN A 463 8.63 -30.65 -1.48
N VAL A 464 7.95 -29.63 -0.95
CA VAL A 464 7.43 -29.65 0.42
C VAL A 464 5.99 -30.14 0.49
N VAL A 465 5.18 -29.90 -0.56
CA VAL A 465 3.75 -30.24 -0.55
C VAL A 465 3.43 -31.34 -1.57
N LEU A 466 3.70 -31.11 -2.86
CA LEU A 466 3.20 -31.98 -3.92
C LEU A 466 3.87 -33.36 -3.92
N MET A 467 5.21 -33.42 -3.91
CA MET A 467 5.94 -34.69 -3.91
C MET A 467 5.63 -35.54 -2.67
N PRO A 468 5.63 -34.99 -1.44
CA PRO A 468 5.19 -35.74 -0.26
C PRO A 468 3.73 -36.18 -0.35
N LEU A 469 2.82 -35.38 -0.90
CA LEU A 469 1.41 -35.75 -1.10
C LEU A 469 1.28 -36.92 -2.08
N CYS A 470 1.99 -36.90 -3.20
CA CYS A 470 2.03 -38.00 -4.17
C CYS A 470 2.56 -39.30 -3.55
N GLN A 471 3.68 -39.23 -2.82
CA GLN A 471 4.24 -40.42 -2.15
C GLN A 471 3.27 -41.00 -1.11
N ARG A 472 2.55 -40.13 -0.40
CA ARG A 472 1.62 -40.53 0.66
C ARG A 472 0.33 -41.13 0.09
N THR A 473 -0.24 -40.52 -0.94
CA THR A 473 -1.39 -41.06 -1.68
C THR A 473 -1.04 -42.40 -2.35
N GLU A 474 0.13 -42.52 -2.98
CA GLU A 474 0.61 -43.78 -3.53
C GLU A 474 0.76 -44.88 -2.46
N THR A 475 1.35 -44.53 -1.31
CA THR A 475 1.52 -45.46 -0.19
C THR A 475 0.17 -45.92 0.36
N ASP A 476 -0.77 -45.00 0.54
CA ASP A 476 -2.10 -45.30 1.05
C ASP A 476 -2.90 -46.20 0.08
N LEU A 477 -2.87 -45.89 -1.22
CA LEU A 477 -3.51 -46.71 -2.26
C LEU A 477 -2.89 -48.12 -2.35
N ARG A 478 -1.56 -48.24 -2.24
CA ARG A 478 -0.87 -49.53 -2.19
C ARG A 478 -1.33 -50.36 -0.98
N LEU A 479 -1.39 -49.75 0.21
CA LEU A 479 -1.85 -50.41 1.42
C LEU A 479 -3.31 -50.89 1.29
N HIS A 480 -4.19 -50.05 0.74
CA HIS A 480 -5.59 -50.42 0.50
C HIS A 480 -5.73 -51.58 -0.50
N HIS A 481 -4.97 -51.54 -1.59
CA HIS A 481 -4.97 -52.62 -2.59
C HIS A 481 -4.45 -53.94 -1.99
N HIS A 482 -3.37 -53.90 -1.23
CA HIS A 482 -2.82 -55.09 -0.56
C HIS A 482 -3.76 -55.65 0.51
N ALA A 483 -4.40 -54.78 1.31
CA ALA A 483 -5.38 -55.21 2.31
C ALA A 483 -6.61 -55.88 1.67
N ALA A 484 -7.03 -55.44 0.49
CA ALA A 484 -8.14 -56.05 -0.25
C ALA A 484 -7.81 -57.44 -0.82
N LEU A 485 -6.53 -57.71 -1.15
CA LEU A 485 -6.08 -58.97 -1.74
C LEU A 485 -5.63 -60.01 -0.71
N LEU A 486 -5.18 -59.59 0.47
CA LEU A 486 -4.65 -60.48 1.51
C LEU A 486 -5.77 -60.93 2.46
N THR A 487 -6.24 -62.17 2.28
CA THR A 487 -7.23 -62.79 3.18
C THR A 487 -6.66 -62.94 4.60
N GLY A 488 -7.27 -62.28 5.58
CA GLY A 488 -6.92 -62.40 7.00
C GLY A 488 -6.23 -61.17 7.60
N ILE A 489 -5.91 -60.15 6.80
CA ILE A 489 -5.47 -58.85 7.32
C ILE A 489 -6.73 -58.02 7.60
N PRO A 490 -6.94 -57.52 8.83
CA PRO A 490 -8.07 -56.66 9.12
C PRO A 490 -7.98 -55.40 8.25
N PRO A 491 -9.09 -54.95 7.63
CA PRO A 491 -9.09 -53.72 6.85
C PRO A 491 -8.58 -52.58 7.74
N MET A 492 -7.70 -51.74 7.18
CA MET A 492 -7.23 -50.55 7.88
C MET A 492 -8.43 -49.70 8.27
N ASN A 493 -8.62 -49.53 9.58
CA ASN A 493 -9.70 -48.71 10.10
C ASN A 493 -9.15 -47.29 10.34
N PRO A 494 -9.67 -46.26 9.64
CA PRO A 494 -9.23 -44.88 9.76
C PRO A 494 -9.48 -44.25 11.13
N LEU A 495 -10.25 -44.92 12.01
CA LEU A 495 -10.48 -44.49 13.39
C LEU A 495 -9.47 -45.08 14.38
N THR A 496 -8.75 -46.14 14.01
CA THR A 496 -7.78 -46.81 14.90
C THR A 496 -6.34 -46.71 14.40
N HIS A 497 -6.14 -46.38 13.13
CA HIS A 497 -4.84 -46.13 12.53
C HIS A 497 -4.73 -44.63 12.26
N ASP A 498 -3.57 -44.02 12.55
CA ASP A 498 -3.28 -42.60 12.32
C ASP A 498 -3.08 -42.31 10.82
N ILE A 499 -4.14 -42.55 10.04
CA ILE A 499 -4.19 -42.30 8.60
C ILE A 499 -4.62 -40.85 8.43
N LEU A 500 -3.70 -40.01 7.96
CA LEU A 500 -4.04 -38.63 7.61
C LEU A 500 -4.99 -38.64 6.41
N ASP A 501 -6.17 -38.04 6.57
CA ASP A 501 -7.08 -37.77 5.46
C ASP A 501 -6.45 -36.74 4.51
N VAL A 502 -6.03 -37.20 3.34
CA VAL A 502 -5.40 -36.36 2.30
C VAL A 502 -6.43 -35.72 1.37
N ASN A 503 -7.71 -36.09 1.44
CA ASN A 503 -8.75 -35.55 0.54
C ASN A 503 -8.84 -34.02 0.58
N PRO A 504 -8.78 -33.35 1.76
CA PRO A 504 -8.80 -31.89 1.80
C PRO A 504 -7.67 -31.23 1.00
N LEU A 505 -6.51 -31.89 0.84
CA LEU A 505 -5.39 -31.39 0.05
C LEU A 505 -5.61 -31.61 -1.45
N LEU A 506 -6.34 -32.65 -1.85
CA LEU A 506 -6.71 -32.93 -3.25
C LEU A 506 -7.88 -32.06 -3.74
N GLU A 507 -8.70 -31.56 -2.82
CA GLU A 507 -9.84 -30.67 -3.10
C GLU A 507 -9.49 -29.18 -3.04
N VAL A 508 -8.21 -28.83 -2.91
CA VAL A 508 -7.76 -27.43 -2.86
C VAL A 508 -8.07 -26.74 -4.18
N ASP A 509 -8.58 -25.51 -4.11
CA ASP A 509 -8.77 -24.64 -5.27
C ASP A 509 -7.46 -24.47 -6.06
N GLN A 510 -7.57 -24.18 -7.36
CA GLN A 510 -6.41 -24.01 -8.24
C GLN A 510 -5.35 -23.07 -7.63
N LEU A 511 -4.13 -23.58 -7.51
CA LEU A 511 -2.99 -22.81 -7.03
C LEU A 511 -2.44 -21.99 -8.20
N VAL A 512 -2.65 -20.68 -8.13
CA VAL A 512 -2.19 -19.75 -9.16
C VAL A 512 -0.78 -19.29 -8.79
N LEU A 513 0.14 -19.43 -9.73
CA LEU A 513 1.46 -18.81 -9.80
C LEU A 513 1.46 -17.79 -10.95
N SER A 514 2.56 -17.08 -11.15
CA SER A 514 2.59 -16.05 -12.21
C SER A 514 2.63 -16.64 -13.61
N THR A 515 3.35 -17.76 -13.77
CA THR A 515 3.53 -18.43 -15.06
C THR A 515 2.66 -19.68 -15.20
N ARG A 516 2.06 -20.16 -14.10
CA ARG A 516 1.42 -21.48 -14.01
C ARG A 516 0.14 -21.43 -13.21
N VAL A 517 -0.81 -22.28 -13.58
CA VAL A 517 -1.97 -22.62 -12.76
C VAL A 517 -1.89 -24.10 -12.49
N VAL A 518 -1.93 -24.48 -11.22
CA VAL A 518 -1.69 -25.84 -10.75
C VAL A 518 -2.99 -26.36 -10.17
N ASP A 519 -3.48 -27.43 -10.78
CA ASP A 519 -4.53 -28.26 -10.20
C ASP A 519 -3.86 -29.37 -9.39
N VAL A 520 -4.26 -29.54 -8.13
CA VAL A 520 -3.64 -30.51 -7.23
C VAL A 520 -4.18 -31.94 -7.47
N ARG A 521 -5.35 -32.07 -8.12
CA ARG A 521 -6.05 -33.34 -8.30
C ARG A 521 -5.48 -34.27 -9.36
#